data_AF-A0A125RE07-F1
#
_entry.id   AF-A0A125RE07-F1
#
_cell.length_a   1.000
_cell.length_b   1.000
_cell.length_c   1.000
_cell.angle_alpha   90.00
_cell.angle_beta   90.00
_cell.angle_gamma   90.00
#
_symmetry.space_group_name_H-M   'P 1'
#
loop_
_entity.id
_entity.type
_entity.pdbx_description
1 polymer ?
#
loop_
_entity_poly.entity_id
_entity_poly.type
_entity_poly.pdbx_seq_one_letter_code
_entity_poly.pdbx_strand_id
1 'polypeptide(L)'
;MTSDIPVEVVQEMEDLCNAVPQLAESYRLIDKIGEGTFSSVYKAKDIKGRIIARFKDHFWEVDDDEKDCRDSGPFVALKRIYVTSSPQRIYNELKLLYMLSGNHSVAPLCDAIRYNDQIVAVLPWYPHEEFRNFYRDLPIKGIKKCIFELLQALKFVHSKGIIHRDVKPTNFLYNPILGKGVLVDFGLAELEPDREENLNELGNNKDIRSCETYCPCGSSYNVPQKTNLITIQNGKVIYNCKNQTVTGSVANSALDLTVGYPKNETRRSKRANRAGTRGFRAPEVLMKCSQQTTKIDIWSVGVILLSFLSRRFPMFQSLDDTDSLLEMCCIFGSKAMKNTAQLHGLGLELQGLEGITQDGISNGLRGYVKQLLEEECNAATFPYYSVAFETLDFLNKSKRQVTPSLGSSGSTISSDERSGDEGALDLRKERAYSDYSERVWDDHFWCFDVLDKCFEMDPKKRSSADELLQHLLFSELTEKDTSTENDELVTIES
;
A
#
# COMPACT_ATOMS: atom_id res chain seq x y z
N MET A 1 -13.80 35.64 -9.39
CA MET A 1 -12.85 34.78 -10.14
C MET A 1 -13.25 33.34 -9.90
N THR A 2 -14.39 32.95 -10.47
CA THR A 2 -15.11 31.68 -10.24
C THR A 2 -15.51 31.07 -11.59
N SER A 3 -14.72 31.29 -12.64
CA SER A 3 -15.10 30.99 -14.02
C SER A 3 -14.91 29.53 -14.44
N ASP A 4 -14.18 28.71 -13.66
CA ASP A 4 -13.82 27.34 -14.06
C ASP A 4 -14.34 26.24 -13.12
N ILE A 5 -15.09 26.58 -12.07
CA ILE A 5 -15.65 25.58 -11.14
C ILE A 5 -17.06 25.20 -11.60
N PRO A 6 -17.39 23.90 -11.75
CA PRO A 6 -18.73 23.45 -12.11
C PRO A 6 -19.79 23.98 -11.14
N VAL A 7 -20.96 24.39 -11.66
CA VAL A 7 -22.07 24.94 -10.85
C VAL A 7 -22.50 23.97 -9.75
N GLU A 8 -22.47 22.66 -10.02
CA GLU A 8 -22.78 21.61 -9.04
C GLU A 8 -21.84 21.66 -7.83
N VAL A 9 -20.54 21.87 -8.06
CA VAL A 9 -19.53 21.97 -7.00
C VAL A 9 -19.73 23.25 -6.19
N VAL A 10 -20.09 24.36 -6.84
CA VAL A 10 -20.45 25.61 -6.14
C VAL A 10 -21.65 25.39 -5.23
N GLN A 11 -22.71 24.74 -5.73
CA GLN A 11 -23.90 24.44 -4.93
C GLN A 11 -23.57 23.54 -3.73
N GLU A 12 -22.76 22.49 -3.93
CA GLU A 12 -22.33 21.63 -2.82
C GLU A 12 -21.54 22.37 -1.74
N MET A 13 -20.68 23.31 -2.14
CA MET A 13 -19.91 24.13 -1.20
C MET A 13 -20.82 25.09 -0.41
N GLU A 14 -21.81 25.70 -1.07
CA GLU A 14 -22.83 26.51 -0.40
C GLU A 14 -23.66 25.68 0.58
N ASP A 15 -24.08 24.48 0.18
CA ASP A 15 -24.83 23.56 1.03
C ASP A 15 -24.03 23.15 2.26
N LEU A 16 -22.72 22.92 2.12
CA LEU A 16 -21.83 22.64 3.25
C LEU A 16 -21.75 23.83 4.23
N CYS A 17 -21.56 25.05 3.72
CA CYS A 17 -21.54 26.26 4.55
C CYS A 17 -22.87 26.48 5.27
N ASN A 18 -24.00 26.23 4.60
CA ASN A 18 -25.33 26.32 5.21
C ASN A 18 -25.53 25.26 6.30
N ALA A 19 -25.04 24.03 6.06
CA ALA A 19 -25.14 22.94 7.00
C ALA A 19 -24.21 23.11 8.22
N VAL A 20 -23.08 23.81 8.07
CA VAL A 20 -22.12 24.10 9.14
C VAL A 20 -21.71 25.59 9.10
N PRO A 21 -22.55 26.50 9.63
CA PRO A 21 -22.35 27.95 9.49
C PRO A 21 -21.00 28.46 10.01
N GLN A 22 -20.44 27.80 11.03
CA GLN A 22 -19.13 28.12 11.62
C GLN A 22 -17.97 28.00 10.62
N LEU A 23 -18.14 27.21 9.54
CA LEU A 23 -17.12 27.09 8.48
C LEU A 23 -16.92 28.42 7.76
N ALA A 24 -18.00 29.09 7.37
CA ALA A 24 -17.94 30.34 6.60
C ALA A 24 -17.25 31.48 7.38
N GLU A 25 -17.27 31.43 8.71
CA GLU A 25 -16.57 32.40 9.56
C GLU A 25 -15.06 32.21 9.63
N SER A 26 -14.56 31.01 9.33
CA SER A 26 -13.15 30.64 9.55
C SER A 26 -12.44 30.22 8.27
N TYR A 27 -13.17 29.75 7.27
CA TYR A 27 -12.63 29.19 6.03
C TYR A 27 -13.38 29.72 4.81
N ARG A 28 -12.63 29.96 3.73
CA ARG A 28 -13.18 30.22 2.40
C ARG A 28 -12.97 28.98 1.55
N LEU A 29 -14.06 28.28 1.21
CA LEU A 29 -14.03 27.15 0.27
C LEU A 29 -13.58 27.64 -1.12
N ILE A 30 -12.74 26.83 -1.77
CA ILE A 30 -12.17 27.12 -3.09
C ILE A 30 -12.69 26.12 -4.10
N ASP A 31 -12.58 24.83 -3.81
CA ASP A 31 -12.96 23.76 -4.74
C ASP A 31 -13.23 22.44 -4.00
N LYS A 32 -13.89 21.49 -4.65
CA LYS A 32 -14.02 20.10 -4.21
C LYS A 32 -12.91 19.28 -4.86
N ILE A 33 -12.01 18.75 -4.03
CA ILE A 33 -10.81 18.04 -4.48
C ILE A 33 -10.91 16.52 -4.37
N GLY A 34 -11.95 16.00 -3.72
CA GLY A 34 -12.12 14.56 -3.59
C GLY A 34 -13.51 14.16 -3.13
N GLU A 35 -13.93 12.99 -3.57
CA GLU A 35 -15.15 12.32 -3.12
C GLU A 35 -14.88 10.83 -2.93
N GLY A 36 -15.31 10.30 -1.80
CA GLY A 36 -15.21 8.90 -1.46
C GLY A 36 -16.53 8.35 -0.93
N THR A 37 -16.55 7.06 -0.62
CA THR A 37 -17.76 6.38 -0.14
C THR A 37 -18.29 6.95 1.19
N PHE A 38 -17.42 7.58 2.00
CA PHE A 38 -17.74 8.00 3.36
C PHE A 38 -17.54 9.51 3.60
N SER A 39 -17.04 10.25 2.62
CA SER A 39 -16.72 11.67 2.78
C SER A 39 -16.52 12.41 1.47
N SER A 40 -16.68 13.73 1.52
CA SER A 40 -16.19 14.67 0.50
C SER A 40 -15.06 15.52 1.07
N VAL A 41 -14.10 15.92 0.24
CA VAL A 41 -12.96 16.74 0.63
C VAL A 41 -12.93 18.01 -0.21
N TYR A 42 -12.80 19.15 0.47
CA TYR A 42 -12.78 20.47 -0.15
C TYR A 42 -11.47 21.19 0.16
N LYS A 43 -10.90 21.87 -0.82
CA LYS A 43 -9.79 22.80 -0.63
C LYS A 43 -10.34 24.13 -0.12
N ALA A 44 -9.73 24.67 0.92
CA ALA A 44 -10.16 25.94 1.51
C ALA A 44 -8.98 26.80 1.98
N LYS A 45 -9.19 28.10 2.09
CA LYS A 45 -8.26 29.05 2.71
C LYS A 45 -8.65 29.30 4.16
N ASP A 46 -7.72 29.15 5.09
CA ASP A 46 -7.92 29.56 6.49
C ASP A 46 -7.86 31.09 6.58
N ILE A 47 -9.03 31.72 6.80
CA ILE A 47 -9.17 33.17 6.83
C ILE A 47 -8.53 33.75 8.09
N LYS A 48 -8.52 32.98 9.19
CA LYS A 48 -8.01 33.43 10.49
C LYS A 48 -6.52 33.11 10.68
N GLY A 49 -5.92 32.30 9.80
CA GLY A 49 -4.52 31.90 9.83
C GLY A 49 -4.12 31.05 11.04
N ARG A 50 -5.10 30.53 11.80
CA ARG A 50 -4.86 29.80 13.06
C ARG A 50 -4.23 28.44 12.83
N ILE A 51 -4.73 27.72 11.82
CA ILE A 51 -4.26 26.36 11.51
C ILE A 51 -2.87 26.44 10.91
N ILE A 52 -2.69 27.35 9.94
CA ILE A 52 -1.42 27.56 9.25
C ILE A 52 -0.31 27.91 10.25
N ALA A 53 -0.58 28.84 11.17
CA ALA A 53 0.42 29.24 12.17
C ALA A 53 0.78 28.10 13.14
N ARG A 54 -0.20 27.29 13.54
CA ARG A 54 0.00 26.20 14.52
C ARG A 54 0.67 24.96 13.92
N PHE A 55 0.43 24.68 12.64
CA PHE A 55 0.91 23.47 11.96
C PHE A 55 1.87 23.83 10.81
N LYS A 56 2.64 24.92 10.97
CA LYS A 56 3.51 25.47 9.91
C LYS A 56 4.40 24.41 9.26
N ASP A 57 4.96 23.51 10.07
CA ASP A 57 5.92 22.49 9.63
C ASP A 57 5.27 21.35 8.81
N HIS A 58 3.94 21.32 8.70
CA HIS A 58 3.20 20.39 7.85
C HIS A 58 2.86 20.97 6.47
N PHE A 59 3.10 22.26 6.21
CA PHE A 59 2.82 22.86 4.90
C PHE A 59 4.08 22.83 4.04
N TRP A 60 4.01 22.12 2.90
CA TRP A 60 5.15 22.05 1.97
C TRP A 60 5.32 23.38 1.26
N GLU A 61 6.53 23.94 1.34
CA GLU A 61 6.93 25.08 0.52
C GLU A 61 7.17 24.61 -0.91
N VAL A 62 6.53 25.30 -1.85
CA VAL A 62 6.78 25.15 -3.29
C VAL A 62 7.46 26.44 -3.72
N ASP A 63 8.64 26.34 -4.33
CA ASP A 63 9.28 27.48 -4.98
C ASP A 63 8.47 27.83 -6.23
N ASP A 64 7.41 28.61 -6.06
CA ASP A 64 6.72 29.23 -7.19
C ASP A 64 7.53 30.46 -7.64
N ASP A 65 8.07 30.39 -8.87
CA ASP A 65 8.52 31.57 -9.62
C ASP A 65 7.35 32.54 -9.91
N GLU A 66 6.09 32.08 -9.78
CA GLU A 66 4.87 32.86 -9.95
C GLU A 66 4.32 33.44 -8.63
N LYS A 67 5.11 34.28 -7.96
CA LYS A 67 4.65 35.06 -6.78
C LYS A 67 3.58 36.13 -7.08
N ASP A 68 3.09 36.23 -8.31
CA ASP A 68 2.10 37.24 -8.71
C ASP A 68 0.63 36.86 -8.43
N CYS A 69 0.38 35.67 -7.91
CA CYS A 69 -0.96 35.26 -7.49
C CYS A 69 -1.27 35.82 -6.09
N ARG A 70 -2.16 36.82 -5.98
CA ARG A 70 -2.72 37.32 -4.69
C ARG A 70 -3.46 36.25 -3.86
N ASP A 71 -3.58 35.02 -4.37
CA ASP A 71 -4.16 33.86 -3.71
C ASP A 71 -3.13 32.77 -3.35
N SER A 72 -1.82 33.00 -3.54
CA SER A 72 -0.77 32.12 -3.03
C SER A 72 -0.73 32.18 -1.49
N GLY A 73 -0.97 31.04 -0.86
CA GLY A 73 -0.97 30.89 0.58
C GLY A 73 -1.29 29.45 0.97
N PRO A 74 -0.90 29.00 2.16
CA PRO A 74 -1.16 27.63 2.59
C PRO A 74 -2.66 27.39 2.70
N PHE A 75 -3.11 26.28 2.10
CA PHE A 75 -4.51 25.87 2.05
C PHE A 75 -4.77 24.75 3.05
N VAL A 76 -6.02 24.58 3.48
CA VAL A 76 -6.45 23.42 4.27
C VAL A 76 -7.36 22.53 3.45
N ALA A 77 -7.39 21.25 3.81
CA ALA A 77 -8.34 20.28 3.32
C ALA A 77 -9.46 20.11 4.36
N LEU A 78 -10.70 20.37 3.96
CA LEU A 78 -11.90 20.18 4.77
C LEU A 78 -12.57 18.87 4.36
N LYS A 79 -12.45 17.84 5.20
CA LYS A 79 -13.07 16.54 4.98
C LYS A 79 -14.43 16.48 5.67
N ARG A 80 -15.50 16.62 4.90
CA ARG A 80 -16.89 16.42 5.36
C ARG A 80 -17.18 14.93 5.43
N ILE A 81 -17.38 14.40 6.63
CA ILE A 81 -17.73 12.99 6.83
C ILE A 81 -19.24 12.84 6.67
N TYR A 82 -19.68 11.85 5.89
CA TYR A 82 -21.10 11.61 5.64
C TYR A 82 -21.82 11.10 6.88
N VAL A 83 -23.06 11.58 7.06
CA VAL A 83 -23.95 11.26 8.20
C VAL A 83 -24.34 9.78 8.26
N THR A 84 -24.16 9.04 7.16
CA THR A 84 -24.37 7.59 7.08
C THR A 84 -23.27 6.80 7.80
N SER A 85 -22.15 7.44 8.16
CA SER A 85 -21.08 6.83 8.96
C SER A 85 -21.51 6.74 10.43
N SER A 86 -21.27 5.58 11.06
CA SER A 86 -21.62 5.41 12.48
C SER A 86 -20.74 6.29 13.38
N PRO A 87 -21.28 6.80 14.50
CA PRO A 87 -20.50 7.62 15.44
C PRO A 87 -19.20 6.95 15.91
N GLN A 88 -19.21 5.63 16.13
CA GLN A 88 -18.03 4.86 16.50
C GLN A 88 -16.94 4.91 15.43
N ARG A 89 -17.34 4.84 14.15
CA ARG A 89 -16.40 4.91 13.03
C ARG A 89 -15.78 6.30 12.92
N ILE A 90 -16.60 7.35 13.03
CA ILE A 90 -16.14 8.74 12.98
C ILE A 90 -15.17 9.01 14.14
N TYR A 91 -15.54 8.59 15.35
CA TYR A 91 -14.67 8.70 16.52
C TYR A 91 -13.35 7.95 16.31
N ASN A 92 -13.39 6.72 15.79
CA ASN A 92 -12.19 5.94 15.52
C ASN A 92 -11.26 6.65 14.54
N GLU A 93 -11.77 7.15 13.42
CA GLU A 93 -10.98 7.89 12.43
C GLU A 93 -10.30 9.13 13.04
N LEU A 94 -11.06 9.97 13.75
CA LEU A 94 -10.52 11.17 14.39
C LEU A 94 -9.51 10.83 15.51
N LYS A 95 -9.77 9.78 16.28
CA LYS A 95 -8.87 9.29 17.32
C LYS A 95 -7.55 8.80 16.72
N LEU A 96 -7.60 8.02 15.64
CA LEU A 96 -6.39 7.52 14.97
C LEU A 96 -5.56 8.67 14.38
N LEU A 97 -6.19 9.64 13.69
CA LEU A 97 -5.49 10.83 13.20
C LEU A 97 -4.85 11.65 14.33
N TYR A 98 -5.53 11.78 15.48
CA TYR A 98 -4.98 12.43 16.66
C TYR A 98 -3.77 11.66 17.23
N MET A 99 -3.86 10.33 17.33
CA MET A 99 -2.75 9.47 17.79
C MET A 99 -1.53 9.49 16.87
N LEU A 100 -1.76 9.72 15.57
CA LEU A 100 -0.74 9.79 14.54
C LEU A 100 -0.20 11.21 14.31
N SER A 101 -0.70 12.19 15.07
CA SER A 101 -0.15 13.54 15.01
C SER A 101 1.28 13.56 15.57
N GLY A 102 2.17 14.29 14.92
CA GLY A 102 3.59 14.40 15.30
C GLY A 102 4.58 13.68 14.38
N ASN A 103 4.14 13.19 13.22
CA ASN A 103 5.02 12.68 12.16
C ASN A 103 4.66 13.34 10.82
N HIS A 104 5.66 13.78 10.06
CA HIS A 104 5.45 14.52 8.81
C HIS A 104 4.98 13.66 7.63
N SER A 105 5.13 12.33 7.71
CA SER A 105 4.70 11.38 6.69
C SER A 105 3.22 10.98 6.82
N VAL A 106 2.52 11.45 7.85
CA VAL A 106 1.07 11.26 8.05
C VAL A 106 0.39 12.60 8.26
N ALA A 107 -0.75 12.83 7.60
CA ALA A 107 -1.47 14.09 7.76
C ALA A 107 -2.06 14.21 9.18
N PRO A 108 -1.74 15.29 9.93
CA PRO A 108 -2.28 15.50 11.27
C PRO A 108 -3.74 15.95 11.20
N LEU A 109 -4.49 15.68 12.28
CA LEU A 109 -5.78 16.31 12.51
C LEU A 109 -5.57 17.71 13.10
N CYS A 110 -5.78 18.75 12.29
CA CYS A 110 -5.57 20.13 12.74
C CYS A 110 -6.72 20.63 13.63
N ASP A 111 -7.95 20.33 13.24
CA ASP A 111 -9.18 20.72 13.94
C ASP A 111 -10.33 19.79 13.54
N ALA A 112 -11.40 19.76 14.33
CA ALA A 112 -12.62 19.02 14.02
C ALA A 112 -13.85 19.85 14.41
N ILE A 113 -14.69 20.16 13.43
CA ILE A 113 -15.88 21.00 13.60
C ILE A 113 -17.09 20.09 13.53
N ARG A 114 -17.99 20.27 14.50
CA ARG A 114 -19.26 19.54 14.55
C ARG A 114 -20.41 20.52 14.70
N TYR A 115 -21.41 20.36 13.85
CA TYR A 115 -22.70 21.04 13.97
C TYR A 115 -23.81 20.03 13.72
N ASN A 116 -24.59 19.71 14.77
CA ASN A 116 -25.57 18.63 14.77
C ASN A 116 -24.95 17.25 14.37
N ASP A 117 -25.40 16.71 13.24
CA ASP A 117 -24.95 15.46 12.64
C ASP A 117 -23.82 15.64 11.62
N GLN A 118 -23.50 16.89 11.24
CA GLN A 118 -22.41 17.20 10.33
C GLN A 118 -21.09 17.27 11.08
N ILE A 119 -20.09 16.57 10.55
CA ILE A 119 -18.73 16.55 11.08
C ILE A 119 -17.76 16.86 9.95
N VAL A 120 -16.88 17.82 10.18
CA VAL A 120 -15.83 18.24 9.25
C VAL A 120 -14.48 18.18 9.94
N ALA A 121 -13.58 17.34 9.45
CA ALA A 121 -12.19 17.31 9.87
C ALA A 121 -11.39 18.31 9.04
N VAL A 122 -10.50 19.06 9.70
CA VAL A 122 -9.59 20.03 9.07
C VAL A 122 -8.19 19.42 9.07
N LEU A 123 -7.59 19.29 7.89
CA LEU A 123 -6.24 18.78 7.68
C LEU A 123 -5.42 19.78 6.86
N PRO A 124 -4.07 19.71 6.87
CA PRO A 124 -3.26 20.48 5.93
C PRO A 124 -3.58 20.03 4.50
N TRP A 125 -3.62 20.98 3.56
CA TRP A 125 -3.63 20.64 2.14
C TRP A 125 -2.19 20.52 1.66
N TYR A 126 -1.89 19.42 0.97
CA TYR A 126 -0.57 19.12 0.44
C TYR A 126 -0.58 19.31 -1.08
N PRO A 127 0.35 20.07 -1.66
CA PRO A 127 0.50 20.15 -3.12
C PRO A 127 0.99 18.80 -3.63
N HIS A 128 0.17 18.09 -4.39
CA HIS A 128 0.44 16.75 -4.89
C HIS A 128 -0.03 16.61 -6.34
N GLU A 129 0.50 15.60 -7.02
CA GLU A 129 0.12 15.24 -8.39
C GLU A 129 -0.79 14.01 -8.37
N GLU A 130 -1.76 13.94 -9.29
CA GLU A 130 -2.55 12.72 -9.43
C GLU A 130 -1.69 11.57 -9.96
N PHE A 131 -1.80 10.39 -9.34
CA PHE A 131 -1.02 9.21 -9.71
C PHE A 131 -1.05 8.90 -11.21
N ARG A 132 -2.22 9.08 -11.85
CA ARG A 132 -2.44 8.84 -13.28
C ARG A 132 -1.57 9.70 -14.19
N ASN A 133 -1.13 10.86 -13.71
CA ASN A 133 -0.36 11.82 -14.51
C ASN A 133 1.14 11.51 -14.53
N PHE A 134 1.65 10.74 -13.56
CA PHE A 134 3.09 10.48 -13.45
C PHE A 134 3.48 9.00 -13.39
N TYR A 135 2.58 8.05 -13.13
CA TYR A 135 2.96 6.64 -12.96
C TYR A 135 3.64 6.01 -14.18
N ARG A 136 3.31 6.47 -15.40
CA ARG A 136 3.94 5.98 -16.65
C ARG A 136 5.32 6.59 -16.90
N ASP A 137 5.58 7.77 -16.34
CA ASP A 137 6.75 8.58 -16.70
C ASP A 137 7.77 8.73 -15.56
N LEU A 138 7.42 8.30 -14.33
CA LEU A 138 8.32 8.38 -13.18
C LEU A 138 9.56 7.47 -13.38
N PRO A 139 10.78 8.01 -13.37
CA PRO A 139 12.01 7.21 -13.49
C PRO A 139 12.21 6.30 -12.27
N ILE A 140 13.07 5.28 -12.39
CA ILE A 140 13.30 4.30 -11.32
C ILE A 140 13.71 4.93 -9.99
N LYS A 141 14.52 6.00 -10.03
CA LYS A 141 14.91 6.77 -8.83
C LYS A 141 13.72 7.48 -8.18
N GLY A 142 12.80 7.99 -8.98
CA GLY A 142 11.55 8.59 -8.51
C GLY A 142 10.62 7.54 -7.90
N ILE A 143 10.52 6.36 -8.51
CA ILE A 143 9.76 5.22 -7.96
C ILE A 143 10.35 4.81 -6.61
N LYS A 144 11.67 4.64 -6.52
CA LYS A 144 12.41 4.37 -5.28
C LYS A 144 12.10 5.40 -4.19
N LYS A 145 12.15 6.70 -4.48
CA LYS A 145 11.81 7.74 -3.50
C LYS A 145 10.33 7.71 -3.10
N CYS A 146 9.41 7.51 -4.04
CA CYS A 146 7.97 7.41 -3.76
C CYS A 146 7.63 6.25 -2.81
N ILE A 147 8.17 5.05 -3.10
CA ILE A 147 7.97 3.88 -2.23
C ILE A 147 8.66 4.07 -0.88
N PHE A 148 9.83 4.70 -0.84
CA PHE A 148 10.49 5.04 0.42
C PHE A 148 9.60 5.92 1.31
N GLU A 149 9.08 7.04 0.79
CA GLU A 149 8.17 7.94 1.52
C GLU A 149 6.91 7.22 2.03
N LEU A 150 6.33 6.33 1.21
CA LEU A 150 5.17 5.54 1.62
C LEU A 150 5.52 4.55 2.74
N LEU A 151 6.68 3.89 2.67
CA LEU A 151 7.14 2.98 3.71
C LEU A 151 7.50 3.73 5.00
N GLN A 152 8.00 4.98 4.94
CA GLN A 152 8.22 5.82 6.11
C GLN A 152 6.92 6.06 6.87
N ALA A 153 5.87 6.47 6.14
CA ALA A 153 4.54 6.66 6.71
C ALA A 153 4.02 5.37 7.36
N LEU A 154 4.12 4.24 6.65
CA LEU A 154 3.64 2.96 7.17
C LEU A 154 4.46 2.45 8.35
N LYS A 155 5.79 2.66 8.38
CA LYS A 155 6.61 2.33 9.56
C LYS A 155 6.09 3.05 10.80
N PHE A 156 5.81 4.35 10.68
CA PHE A 156 5.25 5.12 11.79
C PHE A 156 3.85 4.61 12.20
N VAL A 157 2.93 4.43 11.25
CA VAL A 157 1.57 3.91 11.51
C VAL A 157 1.60 2.52 12.15
N HIS A 158 2.40 1.61 11.61
CA HIS A 158 2.55 0.23 12.09
C HIS A 158 3.22 0.17 13.45
N SER A 159 4.13 1.09 13.79
CA SER A 159 4.73 1.18 15.13
C SER A 159 3.71 1.48 16.25
N LYS A 160 2.54 2.02 15.88
CA LYS A 160 1.41 2.26 16.79
C LYS A 160 0.38 1.13 16.77
N GLY A 161 0.67 0.02 16.09
CA GLY A 161 -0.24 -1.11 15.94
C GLY A 161 -1.49 -0.76 15.13
N ILE A 162 -1.39 0.14 14.15
CA ILE A 162 -2.53 0.55 13.31
C ILE A 162 -2.40 -0.11 11.94
N ILE A 163 -3.48 -0.71 11.46
CA ILE A 163 -3.63 -1.22 10.10
C ILE A 163 -4.41 -0.16 9.30
N HIS A 164 -3.83 0.36 8.21
CA HIS A 164 -4.47 1.39 7.40
C HIS A 164 -5.64 0.83 6.57
N ARG A 165 -5.51 -0.39 6.06
CA ARG A 165 -6.51 -1.19 5.30
C ARG A 165 -6.87 -0.66 3.91
N ASP A 166 -6.57 0.60 3.60
CA ASP A 166 -6.88 1.21 2.30
C ASP A 166 -5.70 1.96 1.69
N VAL A 167 -4.50 1.36 1.79
CA VAL A 167 -3.30 1.89 1.11
C VAL A 167 -3.49 1.75 -0.40
N LYS A 168 -3.50 2.88 -1.09
CA LYS A 168 -3.64 2.98 -2.55
C LYS A 168 -3.17 4.36 -3.00
N PRO A 169 -2.92 4.59 -4.31
CA PRO A 169 -2.35 5.86 -4.75
C PRO A 169 -3.16 7.11 -4.39
N THR A 170 -4.49 7.04 -4.33
CA THR A 170 -5.32 8.20 -3.96
C THR A 170 -5.24 8.58 -2.49
N ASN A 171 -4.78 7.66 -1.63
CA ASN A 171 -4.64 7.88 -0.19
C ASN A 171 -3.18 8.16 0.21
N PHE A 172 -2.27 8.24 -0.76
CA PHE A 172 -0.89 8.65 -0.57
C PHE A 172 -0.61 9.86 -1.46
N LEU A 173 -0.71 11.06 -0.87
CA LEU A 173 -0.51 12.30 -1.61
C LEU A 173 0.98 12.49 -1.83
N TYR A 174 1.42 12.40 -3.09
CA TYR A 174 2.82 12.45 -3.46
C TYR A 174 3.08 13.59 -4.44
N ASN A 175 4.17 14.32 -4.20
CA ASN A 175 4.67 15.34 -5.11
C ASN A 175 5.96 14.84 -5.76
N PRO A 176 5.94 14.44 -7.06
CA PRO A 176 7.12 13.93 -7.74
C PRO A 176 8.27 14.93 -7.88
N ILE A 177 7.97 16.23 -7.89
CA ILE A 177 8.96 17.30 -8.03
C ILE A 177 9.70 17.50 -6.70
N LEU A 178 8.95 17.59 -5.60
CA LEU A 178 9.53 17.74 -4.26
C LEU A 178 10.09 16.43 -3.71
N GLY A 179 9.65 15.29 -4.25
CA GLY A 179 9.97 13.97 -3.72
C GLY A 179 9.39 13.72 -2.31
N LYS A 180 8.31 14.42 -1.93
CA LYS A 180 7.66 14.30 -0.61
C LYS A 180 6.32 13.60 -0.73
N GLY A 181 6.01 12.75 0.25
CA GLY A 181 4.75 12.02 0.33
C GLY A 181 4.11 12.06 1.71
N VAL A 182 2.78 12.00 1.75
CA VAL A 182 2.02 11.92 3.01
C VAL A 182 0.85 10.94 2.87
N LEU A 183 0.71 10.07 3.87
CA LEU A 183 -0.41 9.13 3.96
C LEU A 183 -1.63 9.81 4.59
N VAL A 184 -2.80 9.60 3.98
CA VAL A 184 -4.08 10.20 4.38
C VAL A 184 -5.19 9.15 4.41
N ASP A 185 -6.34 9.55 4.97
CA ASP A 185 -7.60 8.78 5.02
C ASP A 185 -7.57 7.50 5.87
N PHE A 186 -7.70 7.69 7.19
CA PHE A 186 -7.81 6.60 8.18
C PHE A 186 -9.26 6.15 8.41
N GLY A 187 -10.19 6.47 7.50
CA GLY A 187 -11.61 6.16 7.67
C GLY A 187 -11.93 4.67 7.66
N LEU A 188 -11.02 3.81 7.19
CA LEU A 188 -11.11 2.35 7.21
C LEU A 188 -10.08 1.70 8.16
N ALA A 189 -9.22 2.49 8.79
CA ALA A 189 -8.14 1.99 9.63
C ALA A 189 -8.66 1.42 10.96
N GLU A 190 -7.91 0.49 11.53
CA GLU A 190 -8.20 -0.10 12.83
C GLU A 190 -6.91 -0.41 13.59
N LEU A 191 -7.03 -0.64 14.90
CA LEU A 191 -5.94 -1.21 15.67
C LEU A 191 -5.80 -2.69 15.32
N GLU A 192 -4.56 -3.11 15.12
CA GLU A 192 -4.20 -4.51 14.96
C GLU A 192 -4.69 -5.30 16.20
N PRO A 193 -5.41 -6.42 16.00
CA PRO A 193 -5.97 -7.15 17.14
C PRO A 193 -4.88 -7.70 18.06
N ASP A 194 -4.99 -7.45 19.37
CA ASP A 194 -4.09 -8.04 20.35
C ASP A 194 -4.23 -9.56 20.36
N ARG A 195 -3.13 -10.26 20.06
CA ARG A 195 -3.12 -11.73 19.92
C ARG A 195 -3.39 -12.45 21.25
N GLU A 196 -3.00 -11.85 22.38
CA GLU A 196 -3.13 -12.46 23.71
C GLU A 196 -4.55 -12.33 24.28
N GLU A 197 -5.21 -11.18 24.12
CA GLU A 197 -6.58 -10.96 24.59
C GLU A 197 -7.59 -11.87 23.86
N ASN A 198 -7.44 -12.04 22.54
CA ASN A 198 -8.31 -12.88 21.73
C ASN A 198 -8.26 -14.37 22.11
N LEU A 199 -7.11 -14.87 22.60
CA LEU A 199 -6.97 -16.26 23.05
C LEU A 199 -7.68 -16.51 24.38
N ASN A 200 -7.68 -15.52 25.28
CA ASN A 200 -8.33 -15.61 26.59
C ASN A 200 -9.86 -15.62 26.48
N GLU A 201 -10.45 -14.88 25.54
CA GLU A 201 -11.89 -14.95 25.25
C GLU A 201 -12.30 -16.28 24.59
N LEU A 202 -11.44 -16.84 23.72
CA LEU A 202 -11.68 -18.11 23.03
C LEU A 202 -11.52 -19.35 23.94
N GLY A 203 -10.71 -19.24 25.00
CA GLY A 203 -10.40 -20.34 25.93
C GLY A 203 -11.61 -20.92 26.68
N ASN A 204 -12.74 -20.19 26.72
CA ASN A 204 -13.97 -20.65 27.35
C ASN A 204 -14.86 -21.54 26.45
N ASN A 205 -14.55 -21.66 25.15
CA ASN A 205 -15.30 -22.51 24.21
C ASN A 205 -14.61 -23.85 23.97
N LYS A 206 -15.33 -24.96 24.18
CA LYS A 206 -14.81 -26.34 24.00
C LYS A 206 -14.46 -26.70 22.55
N ASP A 207 -14.91 -25.91 21.57
CA ASP A 207 -14.53 -26.07 20.16
C ASP A 207 -14.24 -24.72 19.49
N ILE A 208 -13.02 -24.25 19.66
CA ILE A 208 -12.47 -23.00 19.08
C ILE A 208 -12.69 -22.92 17.56
N ARG A 209 -12.75 -24.06 16.85
CA ARG A 209 -12.91 -24.11 15.38
C ARG A 209 -14.31 -23.73 14.91
N SER A 210 -15.31 -23.79 15.80
CA SER A 210 -16.68 -23.37 15.49
C SER A 210 -16.88 -21.85 15.54
N CYS A 211 -15.86 -21.11 16.00
CA CYS A 211 -15.92 -19.65 16.06
C CYS A 211 -15.83 -19.03 14.65
N GLU A 212 -16.75 -18.11 14.33
CA GLU A 212 -16.80 -17.43 13.04
C GLU A 212 -15.53 -16.60 12.73
N THR A 213 -14.77 -16.26 13.78
CA THR A 213 -13.50 -15.51 13.71
C THR A 213 -12.27 -16.41 13.82
N TYR A 214 -12.39 -17.73 13.79
CA TYR A 214 -11.22 -18.61 13.85
C TYR A 214 -10.45 -18.65 12.52
N CYS A 215 -9.13 -18.47 12.59
CA CYS A 215 -8.18 -18.75 11.49
C CYS A 215 -7.00 -19.58 12.02
N PRO A 216 -6.64 -20.70 11.37
CA PRO A 216 -5.44 -21.48 11.76
C PRO A 216 -4.15 -20.66 11.65
N CYS A 217 -4.10 -19.75 10.68
CA CYS A 217 -2.96 -18.89 10.39
C CYS A 217 -2.42 -18.15 11.62
N GLY A 218 -3.25 -17.79 12.60
CA GLY A 218 -2.79 -17.07 13.79
C GLY A 218 -2.76 -17.88 15.08
N SER A 219 -2.92 -19.21 15.02
CA SER A 219 -2.63 -20.07 16.17
C SER A 219 -1.12 -20.31 16.27
N SER A 220 -0.50 -19.97 17.42
CA SER A 220 0.89 -20.32 17.73
C SER A 220 1.06 -21.79 18.14
N TYR A 221 -0.04 -22.47 18.46
CA TYR A 221 -0.03 -23.87 18.86
C TYR A 221 -0.32 -24.77 17.66
N ASN A 222 0.51 -25.80 17.50
CA ASN A 222 0.15 -27.02 16.76
C ASN A 222 -1.02 -27.67 17.47
N VAL A 223 -2.25 -27.20 17.22
CA VAL A 223 -3.45 -27.89 17.68
C VAL A 223 -3.44 -29.26 17.00
N PRO A 224 -3.34 -30.38 17.74
CA PRO A 224 -3.37 -31.70 17.13
C PRO A 224 -4.63 -31.84 16.29
N GLN A 225 -4.46 -32.12 15.00
CA GLN A 225 -5.56 -32.35 14.09
C GLN A 225 -6.22 -33.71 14.38
N LYS A 226 -6.94 -33.81 15.50
CA LYS A 226 -8.06 -34.75 15.57
C LYS A 226 -9.22 -34.09 14.85
N THR A 227 -9.33 -34.34 13.55
CA THR A 227 -10.51 -34.02 12.75
C THR A 227 -11.50 -35.17 12.91
N ASN A 228 -12.39 -35.08 13.89
CA ASN A 228 -13.59 -35.90 13.87
C ASN A 228 -14.61 -35.21 12.97
N LEU A 229 -14.52 -35.41 11.66
CA LEU A 229 -15.66 -35.07 10.80
C LEU A 229 -16.72 -36.15 10.95
N ILE A 230 -17.91 -35.68 11.31
CA ILE A 230 -19.15 -36.44 11.31
C ILE A 230 -19.80 -36.17 9.94
N THR A 231 -19.78 -37.14 9.05
CA THR A 231 -20.61 -37.10 7.84
C THR A 231 -21.86 -37.93 8.10
N ILE A 232 -23.04 -37.34 7.92
CA ILE A 232 -24.31 -38.07 7.97
C ILE A 232 -24.63 -38.52 6.54
N GLN A 233 -24.48 -39.81 6.27
CA GLN A 233 -25.03 -40.44 5.08
C GLN A 233 -26.17 -41.37 5.51
N ASN A 234 -27.36 -41.19 4.91
CA ASN A 234 -28.54 -42.02 5.14
C ASN A 234 -28.88 -42.23 6.63
N GLY A 235 -28.77 -41.18 7.46
CA GLY A 235 -29.10 -41.24 8.88
C GLY A 235 -28.09 -41.98 9.78
N LYS A 236 -26.92 -42.39 9.26
CA LYS A 236 -25.81 -42.93 10.06
C LYS A 236 -24.63 -41.95 10.13
N VAL A 237 -24.12 -41.76 11.34
CA VAL A 237 -22.89 -41.01 11.64
C VAL A 237 -21.69 -41.85 11.20
N ILE A 238 -20.94 -41.36 10.21
CA ILE A 238 -19.67 -41.96 9.79
C ILE A 238 -18.53 -41.12 10.37
N TYR A 239 -17.67 -41.76 11.17
CA TYR A 239 -16.43 -41.18 11.68
C TYR A 239 -15.32 -41.45 10.67
N ASN A 240 -14.79 -40.41 10.03
CA ASN A 240 -13.63 -40.55 9.15
C ASN A 240 -12.33 -40.57 9.99
N CYS A 241 -12.12 -41.66 10.73
CA CYS A 241 -10.87 -41.92 11.46
C CYS A 241 -10.08 -43.00 10.72
N LYS A 242 -9.18 -42.61 9.81
CA LYS A 242 -8.00 -43.45 9.53
C LYS A 242 -6.86 -42.95 10.41
N ASN A 243 -6.66 -43.64 11.52
CA ASN A 243 -5.49 -43.51 12.38
C ASN A 243 -4.23 -43.76 11.54
N GLN A 244 -3.46 -42.70 11.24
CA GLN A 244 -2.05 -42.83 10.92
C GLN A 244 -1.26 -41.94 11.89
N THR A 245 -0.54 -42.57 12.80
CA THR A 245 0.58 -41.98 13.53
C THR A 245 1.67 -41.64 12.51
N VAL A 246 1.81 -40.36 12.16
CA VAL A 246 2.92 -39.86 11.35
C VAL A 246 3.71 -38.86 12.19
N THR A 247 4.89 -39.26 12.61
CA THR A 247 5.95 -38.36 13.09
C THR A 247 6.52 -37.63 11.86
N GLY A 248 6.03 -36.42 11.59
CA GLY A 248 6.47 -35.61 10.45
C GLY A 248 5.67 -34.32 10.32
N SER A 249 6.30 -33.28 9.74
CA SER A 249 5.85 -31.89 9.59
C SER A 249 4.33 -31.68 9.36
N VAL A 250 3.82 -30.63 10.01
CA VAL A 250 2.42 -30.18 10.23
C VAL A 250 1.52 -30.05 8.97
N ALA A 251 2.03 -30.28 7.76
CA ALA A 251 1.32 -30.05 6.50
C ALA A 251 0.37 -31.19 6.05
N ASN A 252 0.50 -32.42 6.55
CA ASN A 252 -0.12 -33.59 5.92
C ASN A 252 -1.41 -34.11 6.58
N SER A 253 -2.02 -33.39 7.52
CA SER A 253 -3.31 -33.78 8.13
C SER A 253 -4.51 -32.94 7.70
N ALA A 254 -4.29 -31.90 6.87
CA ALA A 254 -5.38 -31.07 6.37
C ALA A 254 -6.35 -31.95 5.56
N LEU A 255 -7.63 -31.89 5.95
CA LEU A 255 -8.69 -32.61 5.27
C LEU A 255 -8.69 -32.25 3.78
N ASP A 256 -8.62 -33.25 2.92
CA ASP A 256 -8.70 -33.03 1.48
C ASP A 256 -10.15 -32.65 1.10
N LEU A 257 -10.41 -31.34 1.05
CA LEU A 257 -11.70 -30.77 0.68
C LEU A 257 -12.04 -31.00 -0.80
N THR A 258 -11.11 -31.56 -1.60
CA THR A 258 -11.34 -31.89 -3.01
C THR A 258 -12.12 -33.19 -3.22
N VAL A 259 -12.29 -34.00 -2.16
CA VAL A 259 -12.91 -35.34 -2.23
C VAL A 259 -14.43 -35.31 -2.04
N GLY A 260 -15.02 -34.13 -1.79
CA GLY A 260 -16.47 -33.93 -1.80
C GLY A 260 -16.97 -32.77 -0.93
N TYR A 261 -18.06 -32.14 -1.35
CA TYR A 261 -18.73 -31.06 -0.60
C TYR A 261 -19.96 -31.59 0.15
N PRO A 262 -20.31 -31.01 1.32
CA PRO A 262 -21.55 -31.36 2.01
C PRO A 262 -22.76 -31.02 1.13
N LYS A 263 -23.63 -31.99 0.84
CA LYS A 263 -24.88 -31.75 0.08
C LYS A 263 -25.80 -30.74 0.78
N ASN A 264 -25.76 -30.71 2.12
CA ASN A 264 -26.44 -29.73 2.95
C ASN A 264 -25.39 -28.98 3.78
N GLU A 265 -24.99 -27.80 3.31
CA GLU A 265 -24.08 -26.92 4.04
C GLU A 265 -24.85 -26.19 5.15
N THR A 266 -24.58 -26.57 6.39
CA THR A 266 -25.21 -25.98 7.58
C THR A 266 -24.25 -25.09 8.36
N ARG A 267 -22.97 -25.04 7.96
CA ARG A 267 -21.98 -24.19 8.61
C ARG A 267 -22.22 -22.72 8.25
N ARG A 268 -22.05 -21.85 9.23
CA ARG A 268 -22.15 -20.41 9.03
C ARG A 268 -21.00 -19.91 8.17
N SER A 269 -21.27 -18.92 7.31
CA SER A 269 -20.21 -18.28 6.55
C SER A 269 -19.24 -17.55 7.48
N LYS A 270 -17.94 -17.76 7.26
CA LYS A 270 -16.88 -17.07 7.98
C LYS A 270 -17.01 -15.55 7.82
N ARG A 271 -16.89 -14.82 8.93
CA ARG A 271 -16.92 -13.36 8.94
C ARG A 271 -15.52 -12.85 9.24
N ALA A 272 -15.05 -11.93 8.41
CA ALA A 272 -13.78 -11.23 8.58
C ALA A 272 -13.92 -9.82 8.03
N ASN A 273 -13.15 -8.88 8.58
CA ASN A 273 -13.11 -7.52 8.05
C ASN A 273 -12.52 -7.57 6.63
N ARG A 274 -13.22 -6.96 5.67
CA ARG A 274 -12.78 -6.87 4.26
C ARG A 274 -12.83 -5.44 3.73
N ALA A 275 -12.85 -4.46 4.63
CA ALA A 275 -12.67 -3.05 4.29
C ALA A 275 -11.41 -2.85 3.44
N GLY A 276 -11.47 -1.89 2.52
CA GLY A 276 -10.39 -1.55 1.60
C GLY A 276 -10.85 -1.57 0.13
N THR A 277 -10.00 -1.08 -0.77
CA THR A 277 -10.28 -1.00 -2.21
C THR A 277 -9.94 -2.31 -2.92
N ARG A 278 -10.81 -2.76 -3.83
CA ARG A 278 -10.55 -3.95 -4.68
C ARG A 278 -9.27 -3.76 -5.49
N GLY A 279 -8.57 -4.86 -5.76
CA GLY A 279 -7.25 -4.83 -6.41
C GLY A 279 -6.07 -4.50 -5.47
N PHE A 280 -6.31 -3.91 -4.30
CA PHE A 280 -5.25 -3.65 -3.30
C PHE A 280 -5.30 -4.60 -2.10
N ARG A 281 -6.35 -5.43 -2.00
CA ARG A 281 -6.55 -6.38 -0.89
C ARG A 281 -5.55 -7.53 -0.99
N ALA A 282 -4.90 -7.82 0.14
CA ALA A 282 -4.03 -8.98 0.30
C ALA A 282 -4.81 -10.32 0.21
N PRO A 283 -4.16 -11.44 -0.14
CA PRO A 283 -4.84 -12.73 -0.31
C PRO A 283 -5.55 -13.18 0.96
N GLU A 284 -4.98 -12.92 2.14
CA GLU A 284 -5.62 -13.26 3.41
C GLU A 284 -6.93 -12.48 3.64
N VAL A 285 -7.07 -11.27 3.11
CA VAL A 285 -8.31 -10.48 3.19
C VAL A 285 -9.37 -11.13 2.30
N LEU A 286 -9.01 -11.46 1.05
CA LEU A 286 -9.90 -12.13 0.09
C LEU A 286 -10.35 -13.52 0.58
N MET A 287 -9.45 -14.22 1.28
CA MET A 287 -9.68 -15.51 1.91
C MET A 287 -10.38 -15.40 3.29
N LYS A 288 -10.90 -14.24 3.65
CA LYS A 288 -11.65 -14.02 4.91
C LYS A 288 -10.85 -14.45 6.15
N CYS A 289 -9.55 -14.16 6.17
CA CYS A 289 -8.74 -14.27 7.37
C CYS A 289 -9.23 -13.26 8.41
N SER A 290 -9.47 -13.72 9.63
CA SER A 290 -9.86 -12.87 10.77
C SER A 290 -8.66 -12.29 11.51
N GLN A 291 -7.48 -12.92 11.40
CA GLN A 291 -6.24 -12.50 12.05
C GLN A 291 -5.38 -11.70 11.07
N GLN A 292 -5.94 -10.62 10.56
CA GLN A 292 -5.23 -9.70 9.68
C GLN A 292 -4.24 -8.87 10.49
N THR A 293 -3.16 -8.47 9.83
CA THR A 293 -2.05 -7.73 10.45
C THR A 293 -1.71 -6.51 9.61
N THR A 294 -0.82 -5.66 10.11
CA THR A 294 -0.22 -4.55 9.34
C THR A 294 0.37 -4.97 7.99
N LYS A 295 0.68 -6.26 7.82
CA LYS A 295 1.22 -6.86 6.58
C LYS A 295 0.25 -6.81 5.38
N ILE A 296 -1.05 -6.55 5.59
CA ILE A 296 -1.97 -6.34 4.47
C ILE A 296 -1.69 -5.01 3.75
N ASP A 297 -1.20 -3.99 4.48
CA ASP A 297 -0.84 -2.71 3.88
C ASP A 297 0.43 -2.86 3.02
N ILE A 298 1.35 -3.73 3.42
CA ILE A 298 2.58 -4.04 2.66
C ILE A 298 2.26 -4.73 1.34
N TRP A 299 1.24 -5.59 1.31
CA TRP A 299 0.74 -6.14 0.05
C TRP A 299 0.27 -5.02 -0.89
N SER A 300 -0.48 -4.05 -0.37
CA SER A 300 -0.96 -2.91 -1.15
C SER A 300 0.19 -2.03 -1.66
N VAL A 301 1.29 -1.86 -0.90
CA VAL A 301 2.53 -1.23 -1.39
C VAL A 301 3.08 -1.99 -2.60
N GLY A 302 3.09 -3.33 -2.55
CA GLY A 302 3.46 -4.18 -3.69
C GLY A 302 2.62 -3.92 -4.93
N VAL A 303 1.30 -3.73 -4.78
CA VAL A 303 0.41 -3.38 -5.91
C VAL A 303 0.78 -2.02 -6.51
N ILE A 304 1.09 -1.01 -5.69
CA ILE A 304 1.51 0.31 -6.17
C ILE A 304 2.84 0.22 -6.91
N LEU A 305 3.83 -0.48 -6.34
CA LEU A 305 5.13 -0.70 -6.98
C LEU A 305 5.01 -1.48 -8.30
N LEU A 306 4.15 -2.50 -8.34
CA LEU A 306 3.87 -3.24 -9.57
C LEU A 306 3.29 -2.33 -10.66
N SER A 307 2.35 -1.43 -10.29
CA SER A 307 1.79 -0.44 -11.22
C SER A 307 2.82 0.51 -11.79
N PHE A 308 3.82 0.92 -11.00
CA PHE A 308 4.95 1.72 -11.50
C PHE A 308 5.83 0.92 -12.46
N LEU A 309 6.26 -0.28 -12.07
CA LEU A 309 7.20 -1.08 -12.87
C LEU A 309 6.58 -1.54 -14.20
N SER A 310 5.28 -1.85 -14.20
CA SER A 310 4.56 -2.28 -15.41
C SER A 310 3.95 -1.13 -16.20
N ARG A 311 4.00 0.10 -15.70
CA ARG A 311 3.35 1.27 -16.30
C ARG A 311 1.85 1.06 -16.58
N ARG A 312 1.18 0.29 -15.70
CA ARG A 312 -0.23 -0.11 -15.81
C ARG A 312 -1.00 0.23 -14.53
N PHE A 313 -2.05 1.05 -14.66
CA PHE A 313 -2.95 1.38 -13.57
C PHE A 313 -4.40 1.52 -14.07
N PRO A 314 -5.41 0.96 -13.37
CA PRO A 314 -5.29 0.04 -12.24
C PRO A 314 -4.64 -1.29 -12.68
N MET A 315 -3.90 -1.95 -11.77
CA MET A 315 -3.28 -3.25 -12.02
C MET A 315 -4.31 -4.38 -12.09
N PHE A 316 -5.22 -4.37 -11.11
CA PHE A 316 -6.27 -5.36 -10.91
C PHE A 316 -7.61 -4.66 -11.08
N GLN A 317 -8.52 -5.23 -11.87
CA GLN A 317 -9.81 -4.61 -12.18
C GLN A 317 -10.97 -5.59 -11.92
N SER A 318 -10.87 -6.27 -10.79
CA SER A 318 -11.81 -7.31 -10.40
C SER A 318 -13.15 -6.75 -9.89
N LEU A 319 -14.25 -7.39 -10.32
CA LEU A 319 -15.61 -6.97 -9.98
C LEU A 319 -16.02 -7.41 -8.57
N ASP A 320 -15.41 -8.46 -8.05
CA ASP A 320 -15.60 -8.94 -6.68
C ASP A 320 -14.35 -9.65 -6.12
N ASP A 321 -14.48 -10.19 -4.90
CA ASP A 321 -13.37 -10.86 -4.21
C ASP A 321 -12.97 -12.18 -4.88
N THR A 322 -13.89 -12.82 -5.62
CA THR A 322 -13.63 -14.06 -6.37
C THR A 322 -12.81 -13.74 -7.60
N ASP A 323 -13.21 -12.72 -8.37
CA ASP A 323 -12.44 -12.25 -9.52
C ASP A 323 -11.05 -11.79 -9.09
N SER A 324 -10.93 -11.14 -7.93
CA SER A 324 -9.63 -10.74 -7.37
C SER A 324 -8.72 -11.96 -7.15
N LEU A 325 -9.25 -13.05 -6.59
CA LEU A 325 -8.50 -14.29 -6.42
C LEU A 325 -8.14 -14.93 -7.76
N LEU A 326 -9.00 -14.84 -8.77
CA LEU A 326 -8.74 -15.36 -10.11
C LEU A 326 -7.60 -14.59 -10.79
N GLU A 327 -7.60 -13.26 -10.74
CA GLU A 327 -6.50 -12.43 -11.25
C GLU A 327 -5.16 -12.79 -10.57
N MET A 328 -5.18 -13.03 -9.25
CA MET A 328 -3.99 -13.51 -8.53
C MET A 328 -3.56 -14.92 -8.99
N CYS A 329 -4.50 -15.82 -9.29
CA CYS A 329 -4.18 -17.14 -9.83
C CYS A 329 -3.50 -17.04 -11.20
N CYS A 330 -3.89 -16.07 -12.04
CA CYS A 330 -3.24 -15.84 -13.34
C CYS A 330 -1.76 -15.48 -13.18
N ILE A 331 -1.40 -14.68 -12.17
CA ILE A 331 -0.02 -14.23 -11.95
C ILE A 331 0.82 -15.28 -11.20
N PHE A 332 0.33 -15.72 -10.04
CA PHE A 332 1.10 -16.54 -9.09
C PHE A 332 0.90 -18.06 -9.28
N GLY A 333 -0.09 -18.46 -10.08
CA GLY A 333 -0.39 -19.85 -10.35
C GLY A 333 -1.24 -20.54 -9.29
N SER A 334 -1.84 -21.65 -9.69
CA SER A 334 -2.77 -22.39 -8.83
C SER A 334 -2.10 -23.04 -7.61
N LYS A 335 -0.81 -23.41 -7.70
CA LYS A 335 -0.08 -24.05 -6.59
C LYS A 335 0.15 -23.10 -5.43
N ALA A 336 0.66 -21.89 -5.71
CA ALA A 336 0.87 -20.87 -4.70
C ALA A 336 -0.45 -20.52 -4.02
N MET A 337 -1.50 -20.26 -4.80
CA MET A 337 -2.81 -19.89 -4.27
C MET A 337 -3.48 -20.99 -3.44
N LYS A 338 -3.31 -22.27 -3.82
CA LYS A 338 -3.76 -23.42 -3.01
C LYS A 338 -3.03 -23.50 -1.67
N ASN A 339 -1.71 -23.31 -1.67
CA ASN A 339 -0.91 -23.27 -0.44
C ASN A 339 -1.37 -22.11 0.46
N THR A 340 -1.60 -20.93 -0.10
CA THR A 340 -2.12 -19.77 0.65
C THR A 340 -3.50 -20.05 1.25
N ALA A 341 -4.41 -20.67 0.49
CA ALA A 341 -5.71 -21.08 1.02
C ALA A 341 -5.58 -22.05 2.21
N GLN A 342 -4.68 -23.02 2.11
CA GLN A 342 -4.41 -23.98 3.19
C GLN A 342 -3.89 -23.30 4.46
N LEU A 343 -3.05 -22.25 4.35
CA LEU A 343 -2.59 -21.47 5.51
C LEU A 343 -3.76 -20.89 6.32
N HIS A 344 -4.86 -20.54 5.65
CA HIS A 344 -6.06 -19.99 6.27
C HIS A 344 -7.14 -21.05 6.60
N GLY A 345 -6.83 -22.34 6.43
CA GLY A 345 -7.75 -23.45 6.69
C GLY A 345 -8.83 -23.62 5.62
N LEU A 346 -8.54 -23.19 4.39
CA LEU A 346 -9.45 -23.25 3.25
C LEU A 346 -8.94 -24.22 2.18
N GLY A 347 -9.87 -24.68 1.34
CA GLY A 347 -9.56 -25.34 0.07
C GLY A 347 -9.79 -24.38 -1.08
N LEU A 348 -8.96 -24.48 -2.12
CA LEU A 348 -9.13 -23.76 -3.38
C LEU A 348 -9.12 -24.75 -4.54
N GLU A 349 -10.20 -24.79 -5.30
CA GLU A 349 -10.30 -25.54 -6.54
C GLU A 349 -10.50 -24.60 -7.73
N LEU A 350 -9.76 -24.87 -8.80
CA LEU A 350 -9.87 -24.17 -10.06
C LEU A 350 -10.15 -25.24 -11.12
N GLN A 351 -11.30 -25.15 -11.78
CA GLN A 351 -11.71 -26.08 -12.84
C GLN A 351 -12.21 -25.29 -14.04
N GLY A 352 -11.88 -25.75 -15.24
CA GLY A 352 -12.40 -25.17 -16.49
C GLY A 352 -11.84 -23.79 -16.85
N LEU A 353 -10.68 -23.40 -16.31
CA LEU A 353 -10.03 -22.13 -16.62
C LEU A 353 -8.83 -22.35 -17.53
N GLU A 354 -8.84 -21.73 -18.70
CA GLU A 354 -7.71 -21.71 -19.63
C GLU A 354 -6.72 -20.60 -19.23
N GLY A 355 -5.43 -20.82 -19.47
CA GLY A 355 -4.37 -19.82 -19.23
C GLY A 355 -3.81 -19.77 -17.81
N ILE A 356 -4.46 -20.39 -16.81
CA ILE A 356 -3.90 -20.48 -15.45
C ILE A 356 -3.03 -21.73 -15.33
N THR A 357 -1.73 -21.52 -15.07
CA THR A 357 -0.77 -22.61 -14.89
C THR A 357 -0.63 -23.01 -13.41
N GLN A 358 0.10 -24.11 -13.16
CA GLN A 358 0.41 -24.53 -11.80
C GLN A 358 1.38 -23.55 -11.09
N ASP A 359 2.42 -23.12 -11.80
CA ASP A 359 3.52 -22.33 -11.24
C ASP A 359 3.41 -20.82 -11.53
N GLY A 360 2.35 -20.38 -12.21
CA GLY A 360 2.10 -18.98 -12.55
C GLY A 360 2.74 -18.55 -13.87
N ILE A 361 2.91 -17.24 -14.02
CA ILE A 361 3.54 -16.66 -15.21
C ILE A 361 5.03 -17.04 -15.25
N SER A 362 5.54 -17.32 -16.45
CA SER A 362 6.94 -17.67 -16.64
C SER A 362 7.85 -16.54 -16.15
N ASN A 363 8.92 -16.87 -15.42
CA ASN A 363 9.80 -15.88 -14.74
C ASN A 363 9.09 -14.98 -13.71
N GLY A 364 7.94 -15.39 -13.18
CA GLY A 364 7.24 -14.71 -12.08
C GLY A 364 6.88 -13.26 -12.42
N LEU A 365 7.02 -12.36 -11.43
CA LEU A 365 6.66 -10.95 -11.57
C LEU A 365 7.52 -10.21 -12.61
N ARG A 366 8.80 -10.57 -12.75
CA ARG A 366 9.67 -10.03 -13.81
C ARG A 366 9.14 -10.38 -15.19
N GLY A 367 8.74 -11.64 -15.40
CA GLY A 367 8.13 -12.06 -16.65
C GLY A 367 6.77 -11.41 -16.91
N TYR A 368 5.95 -11.24 -15.87
CA TYR A 368 4.67 -10.56 -15.97
C TYR A 368 4.83 -9.09 -16.38
N VAL A 369 5.69 -8.34 -15.69
CA VAL A 369 5.99 -6.94 -16.06
C VAL A 369 6.55 -6.86 -17.48
N LYS A 370 7.45 -7.78 -17.85
CA LYS A 370 8.01 -7.81 -19.19
C LYS A 370 6.92 -7.98 -20.25
N GLN A 371 6.01 -8.94 -20.07
CA GLN A 371 4.91 -9.17 -20.99
C GLN A 371 4.05 -7.92 -21.16
N LEU A 372 3.68 -7.25 -20.06
CA LEU A 372 2.86 -6.03 -20.11
C LEU A 372 3.56 -4.90 -20.87
N LEU A 373 4.86 -4.70 -20.62
CA LEU A 373 5.63 -3.67 -21.34
C LEU A 373 5.78 -4.00 -22.83
N GLU A 374 6.01 -5.27 -23.18
CA GLU A 374 6.08 -5.72 -24.58
C GLU A 374 4.74 -5.51 -25.31
N GLU A 375 3.61 -5.76 -24.66
CA GLU A 375 2.27 -5.50 -25.21
C GLU A 375 2.05 -4.01 -25.50
N GLU A 376 2.43 -3.13 -24.58
CA GLU A 376 2.37 -1.67 -24.76
C GLU A 376 3.32 -1.19 -25.89
N CYS A 377 4.52 -1.76 -25.99
CA CYS A 377 5.44 -1.49 -27.10
C CYS A 377 4.86 -1.92 -28.45
N ASN A 378 4.24 -3.10 -28.52
CA ASN A 378 3.59 -3.60 -29.73
C ASN A 378 2.39 -2.73 -30.14
N ALA A 379 1.68 -2.18 -29.17
CA ALA A 379 0.60 -1.23 -29.37
C ALA A 379 1.09 0.22 -29.67
N ALA A 380 2.40 0.47 -29.64
CA ALA A 380 3.04 1.76 -29.86
C ALA A 380 2.49 2.89 -28.96
N THR A 381 2.15 2.58 -27.71
CA THR A 381 1.57 3.54 -26.75
C THR A 381 2.62 4.38 -26.02
N PHE A 382 3.90 3.97 -26.05
CA PHE A 382 5.00 4.70 -25.43
C PHE A 382 5.72 5.61 -26.43
N PRO A 383 5.99 6.88 -26.06
CA PRO A 383 6.90 7.72 -26.84
C PRO A 383 8.33 7.18 -26.79
N TYR A 384 9.15 7.47 -27.81
CA TYR A 384 10.52 6.94 -27.95
C TYR A 384 11.47 7.26 -26.78
N TYR A 385 11.16 8.28 -25.98
CA TYR A 385 11.93 8.71 -24.81
C TYR A 385 11.36 8.16 -23.48
N SER A 386 10.39 7.23 -23.53
CA SER A 386 9.76 6.69 -22.33
C SER A 386 10.76 5.96 -21.43
N VAL A 387 10.69 6.25 -20.12
CA VAL A 387 11.44 5.53 -19.08
C VAL A 387 11.04 4.06 -18.96
N ALA A 388 9.91 3.66 -19.56
CA ALA A 388 9.50 2.26 -19.64
C ALA A 388 10.55 1.38 -20.36
N PHE A 389 11.29 1.97 -21.32
CA PHE A 389 12.34 1.25 -22.04
C PHE A 389 13.54 0.91 -21.15
N GLU A 390 13.82 1.68 -20.09
CA GLU A 390 14.87 1.33 -19.12
C GLU A 390 14.48 0.04 -18.36
N THR A 391 13.23 -0.05 -17.92
CA THR A 391 12.71 -1.25 -17.25
C THR A 391 12.65 -2.44 -18.19
N LEU A 392 12.23 -2.24 -19.45
CA LEU A 392 12.19 -3.32 -20.45
C LEU A 392 13.60 -3.81 -20.82
N ASP A 393 14.55 -2.90 -21.01
CA ASP A 393 15.97 -3.24 -21.23
C ASP A 393 16.54 -4.03 -20.04
N PHE A 394 16.17 -3.64 -18.81
CA PHE A 394 16.46 -4.42 -17.61
C PHE A 394 15.95 -5.86 -17.70
N LEU A 395 14.69 -6.03 -18.05
CA LEU A 395 14.07 -7.36 -18.13
C LEU A 395 14.63 -8.21 -19.27
N ASN A 396 15.07 -7.59 -20.36
CA ASN A 396 15.69 -8.28 -21.50
C ASN A 396 17.13 -8.74 -21.24
N LYS A 397 17.91 -7.95 -20.50
CA LYS A 397 19.30 -8.25 -20.15
C LYS A 397 19.44 -9.16 -18.92
N SER A 398 18.34 -9.62 -18.33
CA SER A 398 18.27 -10.46 -17.11
C SER A 398 19.04 -11.80 -17.15
N LYS A 399 19.66 -12.17 -18.29
CA LYS A 399 20.64 -13.27 -18.38
C LYS A 399 22.02 -12.93 -17.81
N ARG A 400 22.31 -11.68 -17.42
CA ARG A 400 23.49 -11.34 -16.60
C ARG A 400 23.28 -11.91 -15.19
N GLN A 401 23.84 -13.09 -14.91
CA GLN A 401 23.83 -13.74 -13.59
C GLN A 401 24.77 -13.05 -12.58
N VAL A 402 24.74 -11.72 -12.49
CA VAL A 402 25.52 -11.00 -11.48
C VAL A 402 24.53 -10.25 -10.61
N THR A 403 24.30 -10.77 -9.41
CA THR A 403 23.68 -10.01 -8.32
C THR A 403 24.56 -8.79 -8.01
N PRO A 404 23.99 -7.58 -7.87
CA PRO A 404 24.77 -6.40 -7.51
C PRO A 404 25.57 -6.64 -6.22
N SER A 405 26.88 -6.38 -6.24
CA SER A 405 27.76 -6.59 -5.08
C SER A 405 27.82 -5.36 -4.17
N LEU A 406 27.77 -5.57 -2.86
CA LEU A 406 28.07 -4.55 -1.84
C LEU A 406 29.53 -4.12 -1.98
N GLY A 407 29.78 -2.94 -2.56
CA GLY A 407 31.12 -2.34 -2.54
C GLY A 407 31.57 -1.72 -3.85
N SER A 408 31.04 -0.54 -4.15
CA SER A 408 31.81 0.54 -4.77
C SER A 408 31.38 1.86 -4.13
N SER A 409 31.48 1.92 -2.80
CA SER A 409 31.67 3.20 -2.12
C SER A 409 32.91 3.86 -2.72
N GLY A 410 32.75 5.15 -3.04
CA GLY A 410 33.57 5.88 -4.01
C GLY A 410 35.06 5.60 -3.97
N SER A 411 35.63 5.33 -5.14
CA SER A 411 37.05 5.59 -5.35
C SER A 411 37.27 7.09 -5.14
N THR A 412 37.98 7.42 -4.07
CA THR A 412 38.41 8.76 -3.70
C THR A 412 39.10 9.40 -4.91
N ILE A 413 38.53 10.49 -5.41
CA ILE A 413 39.12 11.29 -6.48
C ILE A 413 40.39 11.92 -5.90
N SER A 414 41.55 11.34 -6.21
CA SER A 414 42.82 12.07 -6.13
C SER A 414 42.84 13.09 -7.25
N SER A 415 42.77 14.36 -6.87
CA SER A 415 42.97 15.50 -7.76
C SER A 415 44.42 15.52 -8.26
N ASP A 416 44.65 15.03 -9.47
CA ASP A 416 45.79 15.44 -10.27
C ASP A 416 45.29 16.02 -11.60
N GLU A 417 45.23 17.35 -11.63
CA GLU A 417 45.05 18.12 -12.85
C GLU A 417 46.36 18.14 -13.63
N ARG A 418 46.30 17.81 -14.92
CA ARG A 418 46.89 18.58 -16.04
C ARG A 418 46.81 17.81 -17.35
N SER A 419 45.87 18.20 -18.20
CA SER A 419 46.08 18.50 -19.62
C SER A 419 44.72 18.61 -20.32
N GLY A 420 44.48 19.74 -20.98
CA GLY A 420 43.35 19.90 -21.88
C GLY A 420 43.51 19.00 -23.09
N ASP A 421 42.67 17.98 -23.20
CA ASP A 421 42.60 17.09 -24.35
C ASP A 421 41.15 16.63 -24.53
N GLU A 422 40.56 16.86 -25.71
CA GLU A 422 39.15 16.55 -25.99
C GLU A 422 38.84 15.06 -25.79
N GLY A 423 39.82 14.18 -26.00
CA GLY A 423 39.71 12.73 -25.77
C GLY A 423 39.58 12.33 -24.29
N ALA A 424 40.10 13.12 -23.35
CA ALA A 424 39.94 12.86 -21.92
C ALA A 424 38.53 13.23 -21.42
N LEU A 425 37.86 14.16 -22.11
CA LEU A 425 36.50 14.60 -21.81
C LEU A 425 35.47 13.56 -22.27
N ASP A 426 35.72 12.88 -23.39
CA ASP A 426 34.87 11.79 -23.91
C ASP A 426 34.95 10.53 -23.03
N LEU A 427 36.15 10.11 -22.63
CA LEU A 427 36.35 8.99 -21.70
C LEU A 427 35.70 9.22 -20.33
N ARG A 428 35.65 10.47 -19.85
CA ARG A 428 34.94 10.83 -18.61
C ARG A 428 33.42 10.72 -18.77
N LYS A 429 32.87 11.14 -19.90
CA LYS A 429 31.44 11.01 -20.20
C LYS A 429 31.03 9.55 -20.35
N GLU A 430 31.83 8.74 -21.04
CA GLU A 430 31.61 7.29 -21.19
C GLU A 430 31.61 6.58 -19.84
N ARG A 431 32.58 6.89 -18.97
CA ARG A 431 32.62 6.32 -17.61
C ARG A 431 31.40 6.74 -16.78
N ALA A 432 31.05 8.02 -16.79
CA ALA A 432 29.89 8.52 -16.05
C ALA A 432 28.57 7.89 -16.56
N TYR A 433 28.45 7.65 -17.86
CA TYR A 433 27.30 6.96 -18.46
C TYR A 433 27.25 5.49 -18.05
N SER A 434 28.39 4.79 -18.04
CA SER A 434 28.49 3.41 -17.55
C SER A 434 28.07 3.30 -16.09
N ASP A 435 28.61 4.15 -15.22
CA ASP A 435 28.29 4.16 -13.79
C ASP A 435 26.80 4.47 -13.55
N TYR A 436 26.22 5.40 -14.32
CA TYR A 436 24.79 5.69 -14.27
C TYR A 436 23.95 4.47 -14.67
N SER A 437 24.32 3.81 -15.78
CA SER A 437 23.62 2.62 -16.27
C SER A 437 23.67 1.47 -15.27
N GLU A 438 24.78 1.29 -14.54
CA GLU A 438 24.89 0.27 -13.48
C GLU A 438 24.00 0.61 -12.28
N ARG A 439 23.95 1.86 -11.84
CA ARG A 439 23.06 2.24 -10.73
C ARG A 439 21.58 2.09 -11.07
N VAL A 440 21.19 2.47 -12.29
CA VAL A 440 19.81 2.27 -12.77
C VAL A 440 19.49 0.78 -12.84
N TRP A 441 20.44 -0.05 -13.25
CA TRP A 441 20.30 -1.50 -13.25
C TRP A 441 20.07 -2.05 -11.84
N ASP A 442 20.88 -1.62 -10.87
CA ASP A 442 20.79 -2.05 -9.47
C ASP A 442 19.46 -1.62 -8.84
N ASP A 443 19.03 -0.38 -9.06
CA ASP A 443 17.74 0.11 -8.57
C ASP A 443 16.58 -0.74 -9.12
N HIS A 444 16.60 -1.11 -10.41
CA HIS A 444 15.60 -2.03 -10.98
C HIS A 444 15.66 -3.41 -10.32
N PHE A 445 16.86 -3.99 -10.16
CA PHE A 445 17.03 -5.29 -9.54
C PHE A 445 16.43 -5.32 -8.12
N TRP A 446 16.77 -4.33 -7.30
CA TRP A 446 16.32 -4.22 -5.93
C TRP A 446 14.84 -3.84 -5.82
N CYS A 447 14.28 -3.08 -6.78
CA CYS A 447 12.83 -2.84 -6.83
C CYS A 447 12.04 -4.14 -7.02
N PHE A 448 12.51 -5.04 -7.90
CA PHE A 448 11.88 -6.35 -8.05
C PHE A 448 12.04 -7.24 -6.81
N ASP A 449 13.18 -7.17 -6.10
CA ASP A 449 13.34 -7.92 -4.84
C ASP A 449 12.40 -7.41 -3.74
N VAL A 450 12.25 -6.09 -3.59
CA VAL A 450 11.25 -5.47 -2.71
C VAL A 450 9.84 -5.90 -3.10
N LEU A 451 9.55 -5.91 -4.41
CA LEU A 451 8.25 -6.34 -4.92
C LEU A 451 7.93 -7.80 -4.55
N ASP A 452 8.88 -8.71 -4.69
CA ASP A 452 8.74 -10.11 -4.29
C ASP A 452 8.47 -10.21 -2.78
N LYS A 453 9.16 -9.42 -1.94
CA LYS A 453 8.90 -9.37 -0.48
C LYS A 453 7.52 -8.85 -0.13
N CYS A 454 6.99 -7.88 -0.88
CA CYS A 454 5.64 -7.37 -0.69
C CYS A 454 4.57 -8.42 -1.04
N PHE A 455 4.82 -9.23 -2.07
CA PHE A 455 3.92 -10.28 -2.54
C PHE A 455 4.17 -11.67 -1.93
N GLU A 456 4.94 -11.76 -0.85
CA GLU A 456 5.03 -12.99 -0.05
C GLU A 456 3.63 -13.39 0.46
N MET A 457 3.24 -14.62 0.14
CA MET A 457 1.89 -15.14 0.32
C MET A 457 1.59 -15.48 1.77
N ASP A 458 2.60 -15.92 2.53
CA ASP A 458 2.47 -16.14 3.96
C ASP A 458 2.66 -14.80 4.70
N PRO A 459 1.61 -14.21 5.30
CA PRO A 459 1.72 -12.92 5.98
C PRO A 459 2.72 -12.95 7.15
N LYS A 460 3.08 -14.12 7.70
CA LYS A 460 4.15 -14.22 8.72
C LYS A 460 5.55 -14.02 8.16
N LYS A 461 5.74 -14.30 6.87
CA LYS A 461 7.03 -14.18 6.17
C LYS A 461 7.14 -12.88 5.38
N ARG A 462 6.00 -12.28 5.02
CA ARG A 462 5.95 -10.99 4.33
C ARG A 462 6.69 -9.94 5.15
N SER A 463 7.52 -9.13 4.52
CA SER A 463 8.31 -8.11 5.22
C SER A 463 7.42 -7.02 5.85
N SER A 464 7.89 -6.38 6.91
CA SER A 464 7.26 -5.18 7.50
C SER A 464 7.76 -3.93 6.79
N ALA A 465 7.11 -2.78 7.04
CA ALA A 465 7.60 -1.50 6.52
C ALA A 465 9.03 -1.20 7.00
N ASP A 466 9.34 -1.49 8.27
CA ASP A 466 10.66 -1.27 8.85
C ASP A 466 11.73 -2.20 8.24
N GLU A 467 11.42 -3.49 8.04
CA GLU A 467 12.32 -4.43 7.36
C GLU A 467 12.57 -4.02 5.90
N LEU A 468 11.55 -3.51 5.21
CA LEU A 468 11.71 -3.02 3.84
C LEU A 468 12.54 -1.73 3.77
N LEU A 469 12.42 -0.80 4.72
CA LEU A 469 13.25 0.42 4.74
C LEU A 469 14.74 0.14 4.99
N GLN A 470 15.06 -0.98 5.66
CA GLN A 470 16.44 -1.45 5.84
C GLN A 470 17.00 -2.17 4.61
N HIS A 471 16.19 -2.34 3.55
CA HIS A 471 16.60 -2.99 2.32
C HIS A 471 17.62 -2.15 1.53
N LEU A 472 18.52 -2.82 0.80
CA LEU A 472 19.59 -2.18 0.03
C LEU A 472 19.12 -1.12 -0.97
N LEU A 473 17.90 -1.30 -1.51
CA LEU A 473 17.25 -0.31 -2.38
C LEU A 473 17.25 1.09 -1.75
N PHE A 474 17.06 1.20 -0.44
CA PHE A 474 16.84 2.47 0.25
C PHE A 474 18.04 2.97 1.05
N SER A 475 19.15 2.23 1.08
CA SER A 475 20.37 2.57 1.83
C SER A 475 20.81 4.04 1.65
N GLU A 476 20.93 4.49 0.40
CA GLU A 476 21.31 5.87 0.04
C GLU A 476 20.33 6.95 0.52
N LEU A 477 19.04 6.60 0.71
CA LEU A 477 18.00 7.52 1.17
C LEU A 477 17.98 7.58 2.69
N THR A 478 18.13 6.43 3.36
CA THR A 478 18.18 6.33 4.82
C THR A 478 19.39 7.07 5.39
N GLU A 479 20.57 6.96 4.76
CA GLU A 479 21.76 7.72 5.18
C GLU A 479 21.55 9.24 5.10
N LYS A 480 20.89 9.71 4.03
CA LYS A 480 20.58 11.13 3.87
C LYS A 480 19.59 11.63 4.91
N ASP A 481 18.54 10.87 5.20
CA ASP A 481 17.55 11.26 6.23
C ASP A 481 18.20 11.40 7.61
N THR A 482 19.10 10.47 7.98
CA THR A 482 19.83 10.57 9.26
C THR A 482 20.78 11.75 9.34
N SER A 483 21.31 12.22 8.20
CA SER A 483 22.15 13.42 8.17
C SER A 483 21.34 14.70 8.34
N THR A 484 20.13 14.76 7.80
CA THR A 484 19.23 15.91 7.95
C THR A 484 18.58 16.00 9.33
N GLU A 485 18.24 14.88 9.98
CA GLU A 485 17.72 14.89 11.37
C GLU A 485 18.78 15.35 12.39
N ASN A 486 20.07 15.06 12.15
CA ASN A 486 21.15 15.50 13.04
C ASN A 486 21.45 17.00 12.92
N ASP A 487 21.23 17.62 11.76
CA ASP A 487 21.39 19.08 11.60
C ASP A 487 20.26 19.88 12.26
N GLU A 488 19.05 19.31 12.38
CA GLU A 488 17.94 19.95 13.10
C GLU A 488 18.11 19.95 14.63
N LEU A 489 18.86 18.98 15.18
CA LEU A 489 19.14 18.88 16.62
C LEU A 489 20.25 19.81 17.12
N VAL A 490 20.99 20.49 16.24
CA VAL A 490 22.13 21.36 16.64
C VAL A 490 21.73 22.84 16.83
N THR A 491 20.48 23.24 16.55
CA THR A 491 20.04 24.65 16.65
C THR A 491 19.19 25.02 17.88
N ILE A 492 19.12 24.16 18.91
CA ILE A 492 18.46 24.51 20.18
C ILE A 492 19.48 24.49 21.32
N GLU A 493 20.45 25.40 21.29
CA GLU A 493 21.15 25.90 22.48
C GLU A 493 21.94 27.18 22.13
N SER A 494 21.25 28.32 22.17
CA SER A 494 21.84 29.64 22.48
C SER A 494 20.75 30.67 22.79
#